data_AF-A0A7S0ZS09-F1
#
_entry.id   AF-A0A7S0ZS09-F1
#
_cell.length_a   1.000
_cell.length_b   1.000
_cell.length_c   1.000
_cell.angle_alpha   90.00
_cell.angle_beta   90.00
_cell.angle_gamma   90.00
#
_symmetry.space_group_name_H-M   'P 1'
#
loop_
_entity.id
_entity.type
_entity.pdbx_description
1 polymer ?
#
loop_
_entity_poly.entity_id
_entity_poly.type
_entity_poly.pdbx_seq_one_letter_code
_entity_poly.pdbx_strand_id
1 'polypeptide(L)'
;LTRACYGYTFVNFLEPAQASRFWSTFDGFSQWVLPSKKTCKAFWSKPFQGLESNISRYRNSPVMHEGVPDCYKPVLFVNGVRGPFPPPTKKLRMPRLRNYTPSFSFERREESGA
;
A
#
# COMPACT_ATOMS: atom_id res chain seq x y z
N LEU A 1 6.13 2.31 16.52
CA LEU A 1 5.27 2.39 15.31
C LEU A 1 4.92 0.98 14.87
N THR A 2 3.65 0.60 14.86
CA THR A 2 3.24 -0.68 14.26
C THR A 2 3.39 -0.59 12.74
N ARG A 3 4.04 -1.58 12.11
CA ARG A 3 4.16 -1.68 10.64
C ARG A 3 2.88 -2.31 10.10
N ALA A 4 1.78 -1.55 10.09
CA ALA A 4 0.47 -2.03 9.68
C ALA A 4 -0.01 -1.38 8.38
N CYS A 5 -0.65 -2.17 7.52
CA CYS A 5 -1.28 -1.69 6.29
C CYS A 5 -2.67 -1.12 6.58
N TYR A 6 -3.18 -0.24 5.71
CA TYR A 6 -4.54 0.33 5.81
C TYR A 6 -5.67 -0.68 5.54
N GLY A 7 -5.36 -1.89 5.07
CA GLY A 7 -6.35 -2.93 4.78
C GLY A 7 -6.97 -2.84 3.38
N TYR A 8 -6.43 -2.00 2.50
CA TYR A 8 -6.79 -1.93 1.09
C TYR A 8 -5.53 -1.68 0.23
N THR A 9 -5.65 -1.92 -1.06
CA THR A 9 -4.61 -1.63 -2.05
C THR A 9 -5.25 -1.21 -3.38
N PHE A 10 -4.48 -0.52 -4.22
CA PHE A 10 -4.86 -0.20 -5.59
C PHE A 10 -3.96 -0.97 -6.54
N VAL A 11 -4.55 -1.65 -7.52
CA VAL A 11 -3.83 -2.41 -8.55
C VAL A 11 -4.31 -1.95 -9.91
N ASN A 12 -3.38 -1.64 -10.82
CA ASN A 12 -3.67 -1.29 -12.19
C ASN A 12 -3.17 -2.41 -13.10
N PHE A 13 -4.09 -3.06 -13.83
CA PHE A 13 -3.76 -4.09 -14.81
C PHE A 13 -3.52 -3.47 -16.19
N LEU A 14 -2.79 -4.19 -17.05
CA LEU A 14 -2.55 -3.76 -18.44
C LEU A 14 -3.77 -4.06 -19.31
N GLU A 15 -4.42 -5.19 -19.06
CA GLU A 15 -5.55 -5.65 -19.86
C GLU A 15 -6.81 -5.83 -18.99
N PRO A 16 -7.99 -5.47 -19.51
CA PRO A 16 -9.26 -5.69 -18.81
C PRO A 16 -9.49 -7.15 -18.40
N ALA A 17 -9.07 -8.10 -19.25
CA ALA A 17 -9.18 -9.53 -18.97
C ALA A 17 -8.44 -9.97 -17.70
N GLN A 18 -7.28 -9.36 -17.42
CA GLN A 18 -6.53 -9.60 -16.19
C GLN A 18 -7.30 -9.10 -14.95
N ALA A 19 -7.91 -7.90 -15.05
CA ALA A 19 -8.74 -7.35 -14.00
C ALA A 19 -9.97 -8.23 -13.73
N SER A 20 -10.64 -8.73 -14.77
CA SER A 20 -11.77 -9.66 -14.64
C SER A 20 -11.36 -10.96 -13.96
N ARG A 21 -10.24 -11.58 -14.37
CA ARG A 21 -9.72 -12.78 -13.72
C ARG A 21 -9.39 -12.55 -12.25
N PHE A 22 -8.71 -11.44 -11.95
CA PHE A 22 -8.41 -11.05 -10.57
C PHE A 22 -9.69 -10.91 -9.74
N TRP A 23 -10.71 -10.24 -10.30
CA TRP A 23 -11.98 -10.05 -9.61
C TRP A 23 -12.67 -11.38 -9.29
N SER A 24 -12.78 -12.29 -10.27
CA SER A 24 -13.40 -13.60 -10.07
C SER A 24 -12.67 -14.48 -9.05
N THR A 25 -11.36 -14.30 -8.89
CA THR A 25 -10.56 -15.08 -7.92
C THR A 25 -10.60 -14.48 -6.52
N PHE A 26 -10.55 -13.15 -6.40
CA PHE A 26 -10.31 -12.50 -5.10
C PHE A 26 -11.56 -11.88 -4.48
N ASP A 27 -12.61 -11.55 -5.24
CA ASP A 27 -13.82 -11.00 -4.61
C ASP A 27 -14.53 -12.07 -3.76
N GLY A 28 -14.65 -11.82 -2.45
CA GLY A 28 -15.14 -12.82 -1.50
C GLY A 28 -14.07 -13.75 -0.92
N PHE A 29 -12.80 -13.60 -1.30
CA PHE A 29 -11.72 -14.45 -0.80
C PHE A 29 -11.48 -14.26 0.72
N SER A 30 -11.42 -15.36 1.46
CA SER A 30 -11.20 -15.37 2.91
C SER A 30 -10.18 -16.42 3.38
N GLN A 31 -9.60 -17.20 2.47
CA GLN A 31 -8.64 -18.28 2.77
C GLN A 31 -7.22 -17.74 2.92
N TRP A 32 -7.04 -16.78 3.83
CA TRP A 32 -5.74 -16.16 4.08
C TRP A 32 -4.76 -17.11 4.77
N VAL A 33 -3.48 -16.97 4.44
CA VAL A 33 -2.38 -17.72 5.08
C VAL A 33 -2.29 -17.41 6.58
N LEU A 34 -2.64 -16.18 6.98
CA LEU A 34 -2.69 -15.77 8.37
C LEU A 34 -4.12 -15.89 8.90
N PRO A 35 -4.33 -16.31 10.16
CA PRO A 35 -5.66 -16.36 10.77
C PRO A 35 -6.32 -14.97 10.75
N SER A 36 -7.25 -14.78 9.81
CA SER A 36 -7.94 -13.51 9.62
C SER A 36 -9.39 -13.74 9.28
N LYS A 37 -10.29 -12.99 9.94
CA LYS A 37 -11.72 -12.96 9.63
C LYS A 37 -12.06 -12.01 8.48
N LYS A 38 -11.07 -11.33 7.89
CA LYS A 38 -11.29 -10.37 6.81
C LYS A 38 -11.68 -11.12 5.53
N THR A 39 -12.52 -10.51 4.72
CA THR A 39 -12.85 -11.00 3.38
C THR A 39 -12.41 -9.95 2.37
N CYS A 40 -11.71 -10.37 1.32
CA CYS A 40 -11.33 -9.48 0.23
C CYS A 40 -12.58 -9.03 -0.53
N LYS A 41 -12.62 -7.74 -0.87
CA LYS A 41 -13.61 -7.18 -1.76
C LYS A 41 -12.92 -6.37 -2.84
N ALA A 42 -13.29 -6.64 -4.09
CA ALA A 42 -12.79 -5.92 -5.24
C ALA A 42 -13.79 -4.83 -5.64
N PHE A 43 -13.27 -3.66 -5.97
CA PHE A 43 -14.06 -2.53 -6.48
C PHE A 43 -13.26 -1.80 -7.54
N TRP A 44 -13.96 -1.17 -8.49
CA TRP A 44 -13.32 -0.21 -9.37
C TRP A 44 -12.83 0.99 -8.55
N SER A 45 -11.53 1.30 -8.65
CA SER A 45 -10.93 2.49 -8.05
C SER A 45 -11.67 3.76 -8.49
N LYS A 46 -11.98 4.63 -7.53
CA LYS A 46 -12.55 5.97 -7.75
C LYS A 46 -11.80 6.98 -6.88
N PRO A 47 -11.58 8.22 -7.35
CA PRO A 47 -11.93 8.75 -8.67
C PRO A 47 -10.91 8.41 -9.78
N PHE A 48 -9.81 7.73 -9.45
CA PHE A 48 -8.68 7.54 -10.36
C PHE A 48 -8.71 6.16 -11.02
N GLN A 49 -8.53 6.12 -12.35
CA GLN A 49 -8.46 4.92 -13.17
C GLN A 49 -7.36 5.07 -14.22
N GLY A 50 -6.68 3.96 -14.53
CA GLY A 50 -5.59 3.91 -15.49
C GLY A 50 -4.22 4.33 -14.93
N LEU A 51 -3.17 3.97 -15.66
CA LEU A 51 -1.78 4.14 -15.26
C LEU A 51 -1.39 5.61 -15.05
N GLU A 52 -1.66 6.47 -16.04
CA GLU A 52 -1.29 7.89 -15.99
C GLU A 52 -1.96 8.65 -14.83
N SER A 53 -3.21 8.31 -14.55
CA SER A 53 -3.95 8.89 -13.42
C SER A 53 -3.32 8.49 -12.07
N ASN A 54 -2.95 7.21 -11.93
CA ASN A 54 -2.26 6.71 -10.75
C ASN A 54 -0.86 7.31 -10.59
N ILE A 55 -0.09 7.42 -11.68
CA ILE A 55 1.22 8.10 -11.67
C ILE A 55 1.07 9.54 -11.21
N SER A 56 0.14 10.28 -11.80
CA SER A 56 -0.13 11.68 -11.46
C SER A 56 -0.52 11.86 -9.99
N ARG A 57 -1.33 10.94 -9.45
CA ARG A 57 -1.73 10.92 -8.04
C ARG A 57 -0.54 10.72 -7.10
N TYR A 58 0.33 9.76 -7.40
CA TYR A 58 1.36 9.34 -6.45
C TYR A 58 2.70 10.06 -6.63
N ARG A 59 3.10 10.46 -7.84
CA ARG A 59 4.41 11.10 -8.10
C ARG A 59 4.68 12.31 -7.21
N ASN A 60 3.61 13.02 -6.87
CA ASN A 60 3.62 14.27 -6.10
C ASN A 60 3.07 14.11 -4.67
N SER A 61 2.84 12.87 -4.24
CA SER A 61 2.33 12.53 -2.91
C SER A 61 3.47 12.47 -1.88
N PRO A 62 3.25 12.87 -0.61
CA PRO A 62 4.23 12.71 0.47
C PRO A 62 4.81 11.30 0.60
N VAL A 63 4.06 10.25 0.22
CA VAL A 63 4.54 8.87 0.28
C VAL A 63 5.78 8.63 -0.60
N MET A 64 5.96 9.42 -1.66
CA MET A 64 7.12 9.31 -2.56
C MET A 64 8.35 10.09 -2.06
N HIS A 65 8.27 10.77 -0.91
CA HIS A 65 9.38 11.52 -0.34
C HIS A 65 10.61 10.62 -0.12
N GLU A 66 11.82 11.18 -0.29
CA GLU A 66 13.09 10.44 -0.19
C GLU A 66 13.25 9.72 1.15
N GLY A 67 12.90 10.38 2.25
CA GLY A 67 12.92 9.80 3.61
C GLY A 67 11.85 8.75 3.91
N VAL A 68 10.94 8.43 2.97
CA VAL A 68 10.01 7.30 3.12
C VAL A 68 10.71 6.04 2.64
N PRO A 69 10.76 4.96 3.45
CA PRO A 69 11.31 3.69 3.01
C PRO A 69 10.61 3.15 1.78
N ASP A 70 11.39 2.59 0.87
CA ASP A 70 10.94 2.14 -0.44
C ASP A 70 9.80 1.10 -0.39
N CYS A 71 9.77 0.24 0.64
CA CYS A 71 8.71 -0.75 0.84
C CYS A 71 7.32 -0.16 1.15
N TYR A 72 7.23 1.15 1.43
CA TYR A 72 5.96 1.86 1.59
C TYR A 72 5.56 2.65 0.34
N LYS A 73 6.41 2.72 -0.68
CA LYS A 73 6.15 3.48 -1.91
C LYS A 73 5.31 2.66 -2.89
N PRO A 74 4.40 3.31 -3.64
CA PRO A 74 3.80 2.73 -4.82
C PRO A 74 4.85 2.18 -5.79
N VAL A 75 4.53 1.05 -6.42
CA VAL A 75 5.44 0.34 -7.33
C VAL A 75 4.88 0.37 -8.74
N LEU A 76 5.76 0.61 -9.72
CA LEU A 76 5.47 0.39 -11.13
C LEU A 76 6.21 -0.85 -11.62
N PHE A 77 5.57 -1.58 -12.54
CA PHE A 77 6.16 -2.71 -13.21
C PHE A 77 6.20 -2.44 -14.71
N VAL A 78 7.35 -2.68 -15.33
CA VAL A 78 7.57 -2.58 -16.77
C VAL A 78 8.03 -3.96 -17.23
N ASN A 79 7.25 -4.59 -18.12
CA ASN A 79 7.49 -5.96 -18.59
C ASN A 79 7.66 -6.97 -17.44
N GLY A 80 6.85 -6.84 -16.40
CA GLY A 80 6.89 -7.72 -15.21
C GLY A 80 8.02 -7.44 -14.22
N VAL A 81 8.94 -6.53 -14.53
CA VAL A 81 10.05 -6.15 -13.65
C VAL A 81 9.73 -4.83 -12.97
N ARG A 82 10.12 -4.68 -11.69
CA ARG A 82 9.95 -3.42 -10.97
C ARG A 82 10.74 -2.31 -11.65
N GLY A 83 10.02 -1.30 -12.14
CA GLY A 83 10.57 -0.14 -12.83
C GLY A 83 10.63 1.11 -11.93
N PRO A 84 11.35 2.15 -12.38
CA PRO A 84 11.40 3.42 -11.67
C PRO A 84 10.03 4.12 -11.71
N PHE A 85 9.65 4.73 -10.59
CA PHE A 85 8.52 5.66 -10.57
C PHE A 85 8.96 7.01 -11.19
N PRO A 86 8.15 7.66 -12.04
CA PRO A 86 8.50 8.97 -12.59
C PRO A 86 8.84 9.98 -11.48
N PRO A 87 9.89 10.82 -11.67
CA PRO A 87 10.32 11.75 -10.64
C PRO A 87 9.22 12.78 -10.31
N PRO A 88 9.20 13.30 -9.07
CA PRO A 88 8.25 14.34 -8.68
C PRO A 88 8.46 15.60 -9.52
N THR A 89 7.38 16.35 -9.79
CA THR A 89 7.49 17.67 -10.47
C THR A 89 7.66 18.83 -9.51
N LYS A 90 7.62 18.56 -8.19
CA LYS A 90 7.72 19.55 -7.12
C LYS A 90 8.41 18.95 -5.91
N LYS A 91 8.96 19.80 -5.03
CA LYS A 91 9.53 19.34 -3.76
C LYS A 91 8.45 18.69 -2.89
N LEU A 92 8.67 17.43 -2.52
CA LEU A 92 7.76 16.69 -1.66
C LEU A 92 7.98 17.10 -0.21
N ARG A 93 6.91 17.04 0.59
CA ARG A 93 7.00 17.18 2.06
C ARG A 93 6.94 15.78 2.67
N MET A 94 7.66 15.55 3.77
CA MET A 94 7.54 14.31 4.54
C MET A 94 6.09 14.05 4.95
N PRO A 95 5.63 12.78 4.92
CA PRO A 95 4.32 12.42 5.46
C PRO A 95 4.19 12.85 6.92
N ARG A 96 3.05 13.45 7.27
CA ARG A 96 2.74 13.76 8.66
C ARG A 96 2.38 12.46 9.38
N LEU A 97 3.02 12.22 10.52
CA LEU A 97 2.58 11.17 11.45
C LEU A 97 1.19 11.57 11.95
N ARG A 98 0.17 10.77 11.63
CA ARG A 98 -1.17 10.96 12.18
C ARG A 98 -1.12 10.54 13.65
N ASN A 99 -1.54 11.41 14.57
CA ASN A 99 -1.55 11.21 16.02
C ASN A 99 -1.98 9.77 16.38
N TYR A 100 -0.98 8.93 16.67
CA TYR A 100 -1.19 7.60 17.21
C TYR A 100 -1.14 7.74 18.73
N THR A 101 -2.29 7.66 19.40
CA THR A 101 -2.35 7.44 20.84
C THR A 101 -2.17 5.94 21.04
N PRO A 102 -1.03 5.45 21.57
CA PRO A 102 -0.88 4.04 21.86
C PRO A 102 -1.88 3.68 22.97
N SER A 103 -2.84 2.80 22.68
CA SER A 103 -3.77 2.28 23.71
C SER A 103 -3.18 1.12 24.51
N PHE A 104 -1.89 0.85 24.36
CA PHE A 104 -1.18 -0.20 25.08
C PHE A 104 0.15 0.33 25.60
N SER A 105 0.26 0.38 26.92
CA SER A 105 1.54 0.55 27.63
C SER A 105 2.29 -0.78 27.59
N PHE A 106 3.53 -0.74 27.12
CA PHE A 106 4.45 -1.86 27.29
C PHE A 106 5.09 -1.72 28.67
N GLU A 107 4.63 -2.48 29.65
CA GLU A 107 5.43 -2.74 30.84
C GLU A 107 6.67 -3.51 30.39
N ARG A 108 7.82 -2.85 30.53
CA ARG A 108 9.12 -3.46 30.29
C ARG A 108 9.28 -4.57 31.34
N ARG A 109 9.16 -5.83 30.92
CA ARG A 109 9.66 -6.92 31.76
C ARG A 109 11.17 -6.78 31.82
N GLU A 110 11.69 -6.48 33.00
CA GLU A 110 13.10 -6.67 33.31
C GLU A 110 13.38 -8.17 33.18
N GLU A 111 14.22 -8.54 32.22
CA GLU A 111 14.78 -9.89 32.16
C GLU A 111 15.84 -10.00 33.25
N SER A 112 15.52 -10.79 34.26
CA SER A 112 16.43 -11.26 35.28
C SER A 112 17.45 -12.24 34.69
N GLY A 113 18.73 -11.91 34.84
CA GLY A 113 19.78 -12.88 35.12
C GLY A 113 20.73 -13.24 33.98
N ALA A 114 21.96 -12.72 34.06
CA ALA A 114 23.15 -13.51 34.42
C ALA A 114 24.18 -12.59 35.09
#